data_AF-A0A383DUQ6-F1
#
_entry.id   AF-A0A383DUQ6-F1
#
_cell.length_a   1.000
_cell.length_b   1.000
_cell.length_c   1.000
_cell.angle_alpha   90.00
_cell.angle_beta   90.00
_cell.angle_gamma   90.00
#
_symmetry.space_group_name_H-M   'P 1'
#
loop_
_entity.id
_entity.type
_entity.pdbx_description
1 polymer ?
#
loop_
_entity_poly.entity_id
_entity_poly.type
_entity_poly.pdbx_seq_one_letter_code
_entity_poly.pdbx_strand_id
1 'polypeptide(L)'
;MGMVKVKKEKNKIKLVNNGGSLSETDLQLIAGTELVEAMMRNRVVVVTNNNDVAWNDLMTDIKGLYHIRPLDKSKQIYQLWFELKDDIDQFNKNLYVSKLSNTAHEPT
;
A
#
# COMPACT_ATOMS: atom_id res chain seq x y z
N MET A 1 27.03 -40.34 -25.00
CA MET A 1 26.68 -38.92 -25.26
C MET A 1 25.29 -38.65 -24.69
N GLY A 2 25.21 -37.91 -23.58
CA GLY A 2 23.92 -37.57 -22.96
C GLY A 2 23.36 -36.28 -23.55
N MET A 3 22.12 -36.33 -24.05
CA MET A 3 21.39 -35.14 -24.49
C MET A 3 21.00 -34.30 -23.27
N VAL A 4 21.56 -33.09 -23.17
CA VAL A 4 21.13 -32.07 -22.20
C VAL A 4 19.77 -31.53 -22.65
N LYS A 5 18.71 -31.80 -21.87
CA LYS A 5 17.42 -31.12 -22.05
C LYS A 5 17.58 -29.67 -21.59
N VAL A 6 17.74 -28.75 -22.54
CA VAL A 6 17.65 -27.31 -22.28
C VAL A 6 16.21 -27.01 -21.85
N LYS A 7 16.00 -26.68 -20.56
CA LYS A 7 14.73 -26.15 -20.07
C LYS A 7 14.51 -24.80 -20.75
N LYS A 8 13.55 -24.74 -21.68
CA LYS A 8 13.07 -23.50 -22.27
C LYS A 8 12.37 -22.71 -21.15
N GLU A 9 13.05 -21.73 -20.57
CA GLU A 9 12.40 -20.79 -19.65
C GLU A 9 11.28 -20.10 -20.43
N LYS A 10 10.03 -20.34 -20.01
CA LYS A 10 8.89 -19.64 -20.58
C LYS A 10 9.03 -18.17 -20.20
N ASN A 11 9.22 -17.29 -21.17
CA ASN A 11 9.08 -15.85 -20.98
C ASN A 11 7.70 -15.57 -20.38
N LYS A 12 7.63 -15.35 -19.06
CA LYS A 12 6.40 -15.04 -18.33
C LYS A 12 6.19 -13.54 -18.35
N ILE A 13 5.73 -13.02 -19.48
CA ILE A 13 5.22 -11.65 -19.53
C ILE A 13 3.97 -11.62 -18.64
N LYS A 14 3.92 -10.70 -17.67
CA LYS A 14 2.78 -10.47 -16.78
C LYS A 14 2.26 -9.05 -17.00
N LEU A 15 0.97 -8.92 -17.24
CA LEU A 15 0.27 -7.64 -17.13
C LEU A 15 -0.15 -7.48 -15.67
N VAL A 16 0.18 -6.33 -15.07
CA VAL A 16 -0.21 -5.98 -13.70
C VAL A 16 -0.99 -4.68 -13.77
N ASN A 17 -2.17 -4.66 -13.16
CA ASN A 17 -2.95 -3.43 -13.01
C ASN A 17 -2.36 -2.64 -11.82
N ASN A 18 -2.01 -1.37 -12.04
CA ASN A 18 -1.45 -0.51 -10.99
C ASN A 18 -2.53 0.15 -10.11
N GLY A 19 -3.81 -0.14 -10.34
CA GLY A 19 -4.93 0.28 -9.50
C GLY A 19 -5.13 1.79 -9.42
N GLY A 20 -4.61 2.56 -10.38
CA GLY A 20 -4.62 4.03 -10.34
C GLY A 20 -3.53 4.66 -9.47
N SER A 21 -2.60 3.86 -8.92
CA SER A 21 -1.49 4.39 -8.14
C SER A 21 -0.56 5.26 -9.00
N LEU A 22 -0.14 6.39 -8.46
CA LEU A 22 0.75 7.35 -9.09
C LEU A 22 2.20 7.07 -8.69
N SER A 23 3.11 7.13 -9.66
CA SER A 23 4.54 7.16 -9.39
C SER A 23 4.98 8.53 -8.85
N GLU A 24 6.21 8.63 -8.33
CA GLU A 24 6.77 9.93 -7.93
C GLU A 24 6.86 10.89 -9.13
N THR A 25 7.14 10.39 -10.34
CA THR A 25 7.16 11.20 -11.57
C THR A 25 5.77 11.73 -11.91
N ASP A 26 4.72 10.89 -11.79
CA ASP A 26 3.35 11.32 -12.06
C ASP A 26 2.95 12.44 -11.09
N LEU A 27 3.27 12.28 -9.80
CA LEU A 27 3.03 13.30 -8.77
C LEU A 27 3.73 14.63 -9.06
N GLN A 28 4.94 14.60 -9.64
CA GLN A 28 5.65 15.81 -10.07
C GLN A 28 4.93 16.50 -11.23
N LEU A 29 4.42 15.73 -12.19
CA LEU A 29 3.70 16.27 -13.35
C LEU A 29 2.38 16.95 -12.95
N ILE A 30 1.70 16.44 -11.92
CA ILE A 30 0.46 17.01 -11.40
C ILE A 30 0.67 17.90 -10.16
N ALA A 31 1.91 18.32 -9.89
CA ALA A 31 2.21 19.19 -8.76
C ALA A 31 1.43 20.51 -8.86
N GLY A 32 0.91 20.99 -7.72
CA GLY A 32 0.10 22.21 -7.66
C GLY A 32 -1.36 22.04 -8.11
N THR A 33 -1.80 20.81 -8.41
CA THR A 33 -3.22 20.53 -8.62
C THR A 33 -3.97 20.40 -7.30
N GLU A 34 -5.28 20.67 -7.33
CA GLU A 34 -6.17 20.47 -6.18
C GLU A 34 -6.13 19.03 -5.65
N LEU A 35 -5.94 18.05 -6.53
CA LEU A 35 -5.76 16.65 -6.15
C LEU A 35 -4.53 16.47 -5.27
N VAL A 36 -3.38 16.99 -5.69
CA VAL A 36 -2.15 16.93 -4.88
C VAL A 36 -2.32 17.66 -3.56
N GLU A 37 -2.96 18.83 -3.55
CA GLU A 37 -3.24 19.55 -2.30
C GLU A 37 -4.16 18.77 -1.35
N ALA A 38 -5.21 18.15 -1.87
CA ALA A 38 -6.11 17.29 -1.09
C ALA A 38 -5.34 16.12 -0.51
N MET A 39 -4.57 15.41 -1.35
CA MET A 39 -3.71 14.33 -0.89
C MET A 39 -2.70 14.79 0.16
N MET A 40 -2.13 15.99 0.00
CA MET A 40 -1.16 16.54 0.95
C MET A 40 -1.74 16.77 2.35
N ARG A 41 -3.03 17.13 2.43
CA ARG A 41 -3.77 17.27 3.69
C ARG A 41 -4.16 15.91 4.28
N ASN A 42 -4.35 14.92 3.41
CA ASN A 42 -4.86 13.59 3.74
C ASN A 42 -3.74 12.52 3.73
N ARG A 43 -2.62 12.79 4.42
CA ARG A 43 -1.48 11.86 4.54
C ARG A 43 -1.39 11.25 5.92
N VAL A 44 -1.03 9.98 5.97
CA VAL A 44 -0.71 9.28 7.23
C VAL A 44 0.64 8.60 7.12
N VAL A 45 1.33 8.47 8.26
CA VAL A 45 2.56 7.70 8.38
C VAL A 45 2.25 6.44 9.19
N VAL A 46 2.53 5.28 8.61
CA VAL A 46 2.39 3.97 9.24
C VAL A 46 3.78 3.48 9.63
N VAL A 47 3.93 3.14 10.90
CA VAL A 47 5.14 2.52 11.46
C VAL A 47 4.75 1.11 11.91
N THR A 48 5.32 0.10 11.26
CA THR A 48 4.92 -1.29 11.53
C THR A 48 5.78 -1.94 12.62
N ASN A 49 6.92 -1.35 12.97
CA ASN A 49 7.93 -1.93 13.85
C ASN A 49 8.38 -3.33 13.41
N ASN A 50 8.56 -3.52 12.10
CA ASN A 50 8.93 -4.80 11.47
C ASN A 50 7.89 -5.92 11.60
N ASN A 51 6.64 -5.59 11.96
CA ASN A 51 5.53 -6.53 11.91
C ASN A 51 4.94 -6.59 10.50
N ASP A 52 4.49 -7.80 10.11
CA ASP A 52 3.71 -7.97 8.90
C ASP A 52 2.39 -7.20 9.01
N VAL A 53 2.07 -6.47 7.94
CA VAL A 53 0.84 -5.68 7.84
C VAL A 53 -0.12 -6.38 6.90
N ALA A 54 -1.32 -6.68 7.40
CA ALA A 54 -2.43 -7.16 6.58
C ALA A 54 -3.02 -6.01 5.73
N TRP A 55 -2.27 -5.59 4.71
CA TRP A 55 -2.62 -4.42 3.88
C TRP A 55 -4.00 -4.54 3.24
N ASN A 56 -4.42 -5.75 2.83
CA ASN A 56 -5.75 -5.94 2.24
C ASN A 56 -6.87 -5.57 3.21
N ASP A 57 -6.75 -5.97 4.48
CA ASP A 57 -7.76 -5.67 5.50
C ASP A 57 -7.77 -4.18 5.82
N LEU A 58 -6.58 -3.58 5.94
CA LEU A 58 -6.46 -2.14 6.18
C LEU A 58 -7.02 -1.30 5.02
N MET A 59 -6.91 -1.78 3.78
CA MET A 59 -7.36 -1.08 2.58
C MET A 59 -8.79 -1.41 2.16
N THR A 60 -9.51 -2.20 2.96
CA THR A 60 -10.91 -2.54 2.67
C THR A 60 -11.78 -1.28 2.65
N ASP A 61 -12.60 -1.14 1.60
CA ASP A 61 -13.49 0.00 1.32
C ASP A 61 -12.82 1.37 1.10
N ILE A 62 -11.49 1.40 0.97
CA ILE A 62 -10.74 2.60 0.58
C ILE A 62 -10.82 2.79 -0.93
N LYS A 63 -11.13 4.02 -1.36
CA LYS A 63 -11.34 4.33 -2.79
C LYS A 63 -10.27 5.24 -3.37
N GLY A 64 -9.76 6.17 -2.58
CA GLY A 64 -8.85 7.23 -3.01
C GLY A 64 -7.41 7.02 -2.55
N LEU A 65 -6.88 5.79 -2.49
CA LEU A 65 -5.46 5.57 -2.24
C LEU A 65 -4.65 5.77 -3.54
N TYR A 66 -3.82 6.81 -3.59
CA TYR A 66 -3.06 7.13 -4.80
C TYR A 66 -1.58 6.78 -4.69
N HIS A 67 -0.99 6.88 -3.50
CA HIS A 67 0.46 6.70 -3.37
C HIS A 67 0.87 6.12 -2.02
N ILE A 68 1.78 5.15 -2.07
CA ILE A 68 2.48 4.59 -0.92
C ILE A 68 3.96 4.89 -1.09
N ARG A 69 4.49 5.79 -0.26
CA ARG A 69 5.90 6.14 -0.25
C ARG A 69 6.63 5.46 0.90
N PRO A 70 7.62 4.58 0.66
CA PRO A 70 8.47 4.10 1.73
C PRO A 70 9.35 5.25 2.24
N LEU A 71 9.25 5.58 3.52
CA LEU A 71 10.12 6.56 4.17
C LEU A 71 11.39 5.91 4.71
N ASP A 72 11.26 4.70 5.28
CA ASP A 72 12.38 3.87 5.73
C ASP A 72 12.01 2.40 5.51
N LYS A 73 12.64 1.75 4.53
CA LYS A 73 12.38 0.35 4.21
C LYS A 73 12.86 -0.61 5.30
N SER A 74 13.93 -0.24 6.03
CA SER A 74 14.52 -1.09 7.07
C SER A 74 13.68 -1.16 8.32
N LYS A 75 12.91 -0.09 8.58
CA LYS A 75 11.97 0.02 9.70
C LYS A 75 10.51 -0.15 9.28
N GLN A 76 10.29 -0.48 7.99
CA GLN A 76 8.97 -0.61 7.39
C GLN A 76 8.07 0.61 7.70
N ILE A 77 8.60 1.81 7.45
CA ILE A 77 7.85 3.07 7.62
C ILE A 77 7.33 3.50 6.25
N TYR A 78 6.02 3.68 6.17
CA TYR A 78 5.32 4.04 4.93
C TYR A 78 4.51 5.32 5.13
N GLN A 79 4.52 6.19 4.13
CA GLN A 79 3.60 7.31 4.03
C GLN A 79 2.51 6.97 3.00
N LEU A 80 1.26 7.00 3.42
CA LEU A 80 0.10 6.76 2.56
C LEU A 80 -0.56 8.09 2.22
N TRP A 81 -0.96 8.25 0.97
CA TRP A 81 -1.59 9.46 0.44
C TRP A 81 -2.98 9.12 -0.07
N PHE A 82 -3.98 9.70 0.57
CA PHE A 82 -5.39 9.52 0.21
C PHE A 82 -5.92 10.79 -0.42
N GLU A 83 -6.74 10.70 -1.46
CA GLU A 83 -7.48 11.86 -1.97
C GLU A 83 -8.55 12.30 -0.97
N LEU A 84 -9.35 11.35 -0.47
CA LEU A 84 -10.54 11.62 0.33
C LEU A 84 -10.24 11.55 1.83
N LYS A 85 -10.86 12.47 2.59
CA LYS A 85 -10.73 12.46 4.05
C LYS A 85 -11.37 11.21 4.67
N ASP A 86 -12.52 10.78 4.14
CA ASP A 86 -13.25 9.63 4.64
C ASP A 86 -12.46 8.33 4.53
N ASP A 87 -11.55 8.23 3.55
CA ASP A 87 -10.65 7.07 3.41
C ASP A 87 -9.65 6.98 4.58
N ILE A 88 -9.22 8.11 5.15
CA ILE A 88 -8.38 8.11 6.36
C ILE A 88 -9.18 7.60 7.54
N ASP A 89 -10.42 8.09 7.69
CA ASP A 89 -11.29 7.69 8.79
C ASP A 89 -11.63 6.19 8.68
N GLN A 90 -11.83 5.67 7.46
CA GLN A 90 -12.02 4.25 7.19
C GLN A 90 -10.76 3.43 7.46
N PHE A 91 -9.59 3.88 7.01
CA PHE A 91 -8.31 3.24 7.30
C PHE A 91 -8.07 3.10 8.82
N ASN A 92 -8.36 4.15 9.58
CA ASN A 92 -8.24 4.13 11.03
C ASN A 92 -9.23 3.16 11.70
N LYS A 93 -10.47 3.06 11.19
CA LYS A 93 -11.43 2.05 11.66
C LYS A 93 -10.92 0.64 11.39
N ASN A 94 -10.43 0.37 10.18
CA ASN A 94 -9.88 -0.94 9.80
C ASN A 94 -8.67 -1.30 10.69
N LEU A 95 -7.79 -0.34 10.98
CA LEU A 95 -6.66 -0.52 11.89
C LEU A 95 -7.09 -0.80 13.33
N TYR A 96 -8.17 -0.17 13.80
CA TYR A 96 -8.69 -0.42 15.13
C TYR A 96 -9.29 -1.83 15.24
N VAL A 97 -10.07 -2.24 14.24
CA VAL A 97 -10.67 -3.59 14.17
C VAL A 97 -9.59 -4.66 14.11
N SER A 98 -8.54 -4.48 13.31
CA SER A 98 -7.45 -5.46 13.20
C SER A 98 -6.71 -5.65 14.53
N LYS A 99 -6.49 -4.56 15.28
CA LYS A 99 -5.91 -4.64 16.64
C LYS A 99 -6.80 -5.41 17.60
N LEU A 100 -8.12 -5.16 17.59
CA LEU A 100 -9.06 -5.88 18.44
C LEU A 100 -9.13 -7.38 18.13
N SER A 101 -9.13 -7.73 16.84
CA SER A 101 -9.11 -9.12 16.37
C SER A 101 -7.88 -9.86 16.91
N ASN A 102 -6.71 -9.22 16.90
CA ASN A 102 -5.48 -9.82 17.42
C ASN A 102 -5.52 -10.04 18.94
N THR A 103 -6.10 -9.11 19.72
CA THR A 103 -6.27 -9.32 21.17
C THR A 103 -7.31 -10.40 21.52
N ALA A 104 -8.29 -10.64 20.66
CA ALA A 104 -9.31 -11.67 20.89
C ALA A 104 -8.83 -13.09 20.60
N HIS A 105 -7.65 -13.27 19.97
CA HIS A 105 -7.07 -14.56 19.60
C HIS A 105 -5.91 -15.00 20.50
N GLU A 106 -5.65 -14.31 21.62
CA GLU A 106 -4.75 -14.85 22.64
C GLU A 106 -5.40 -16.07 23.32
N PRO A 107 -4.81 -17.28 23.21
CA PRO A 107 -5.34 -18.43 23.92
C PRO A 107 -5.08 -18.25 25.42
N THR A 108 -6.15 -18.32 26.22
CA THR A 108 -6.10 -18.53 27.67
C THR A 108 -5.46 -19.86 28.02
#